data_AF-G3U4S7-F1
#
_entry.id   AF-G3U4S7-F1
#
_cell.length_a   1.000
_cell.length_b   1.000
_cell.length_c   1.000
_cell.angle_alpha   90.00
_cell.angle_beta   90.00
_cell.angle_gamma   90.00
#
_symmetry.space_group_name_H-M   'P 1'
#
loop_
_entity.id
_entity.type
_entity.pdbx_description
1 polymer ?
#
loop_
_entity_poly.entity_id
_entity_poly.type
_entity_poly.pdbx_seq_one_letter_code
_entity_poly.pdbx_strand_id
1 'polypeptide(L)'
;LIFHNDDERPTMLTPFHFCVFSLFRIFSFLDIVTLCRCAQISKAWNILALDGSNWQRIDLFNFQTDVEGRVVENISKRCGGFLRKLSLRGCIGVGDSSLKTFAQNCQNIEHLNLNGCTKISDSTCYSLSRFCSKLKHLDLTSCVSITNSSLKGISEGCRNLEYLNLSWCDQITKDGIEALVRGCRGLKALLLRGCTQLEDEALKHIQNYCHELVSLNLQSCSLITDEGVVQICRGCHQLQALCVSGCSSLTDASLTALGLNCPRLQILEAARCSHLTDAGFTLLARNCHDLEKMDLEECILITDSTLTQLSIHCPKLQALSLSHCELVTDDGILHLSNSTCGHERLRVLELDNCLLITDVALEHLENCRGLERLELYDCQQVTRAGIKRMRAQLPNVKVHAYFAPVTPPTAVGGSGQRLCRCCVVL
;
A
#
# COMPACT_ATOMS: atom_id res chain seq x y z
N LEU A 1 14.88 -39.40 8.43
CA LEU A 1 15.15 -40.74 9.01
C LEU A 1 15.89 -40.54 10.32
N ILE A 2 15.16 -40.44 11.44
CA ILE A 2 15.69 -40.66 12.79
C ILE A 2 14.58 -41.42 13.53
N PHE A 3 14.92 -42.63 13.99
CA PHE A 3 14.06 -43.50 14.79
C PHE A 3 13.84 -42.91 16.19
N HIS A 4 12.61 -43.04 16.71
CA HIS A 4 12.36 -43.04 18.15
C HIS A 4 12.87 -44.34 18.75
N ASN A 5 13.64 -44.23 19.83
CA ASN A 5 13.66 -45.21 20.89
C ASN A 5 13.79 -44.46 22.21
N ASP A 6 12.83 -44.70 23.10
CA ASP A 6 12.84 -44.30 24.49
C ASP A 6 13.96 -45.03 25.23
N ASP A 7 14.83 -44.28 25.90
CA ASP A 7 15.49 -44.74 27.13
C ASP A 7 16.06 -43.52 27.88
N GLU A 8 15.57 -43.32 29.11
CA GLU A 8 15.91 -42.21 29.99
C GLU A 8 17.37 -42.28 30.48
N ARG A 9 18.21 -41.33 30.03
CA ARG A 9 19.31 -40.73 30.83
C ARG A 9 19.53 -39.27 30.37
N PRO A 10 19.82 -38.33 31.28
CA PRO A 10 20.17 -36.96 30.89
C PRO A 10 21.54 -36.99 30.21
N THR A 11 21.55 -37.04 28.87
CA THR A 11 22.77 -36.88 28.09
C THR A 11 23.22 -35.43 28.22
N MET A 12 24.36 -35.22 28.88
CA MET A 12 25.09 -33.96 28.81
C MET A 12 25.29 -33.60 27.33
N LEU A 13 24.67 -32.51 26.89
CA LEU A 13 24.90 -31.91 25.59
C LEU A 13 26.40 -31.62 25.46
N THR A 14 27.07 -32.32 24.55
CA THR A 14 28.48 -32.06 24.24
C THR A 14 28.65 -30.62 23.73
N PRO A 15 29.81 -29.95 23.93
CA PRO A 15 30.04 -28.58 23.49
C PRO A 15 29.75 -28.36 21.99
N PHE A 16 29.89 -29.42 21.19
CA PHE A 16 29.60 -29.44 19.76
C PHE A 16 28.11 -29.22 19.44
N HIS A 17 27.19 -29.79 20.23
CA HIS A 17 25.75 -29.58 20.05
C HIS A 17 25.35 -28.13 20.35
N PHE A 18 25.97 -27.50 21.35
CA PHE A 18 25.71 -26.11 21.70
C PHE A 18 26.16 -25.14 20.58
N CYS A 19 27.29 -25.44 19.93
CA CYS A 19 27.78 -24.68 18.77
C CYS A 19 26.85 -24.79 17.55
N VAL A 20 26.32 -25.99 17.25
CA VAL A 20 25.42 -26.18 16.10
C VAL A 20 24.10 -25.44 16.28
N PHE A 21 23.48 -25.49 17.47
CA PHE A 21 22.26 -24.72 17.76
C PHE A 21 22.50 -23.20 17.68
N SER A 22 23.66 -22.74 18.15
CA SER A 22 24.03 -21.32 18.09
C SER A 22 24.24 -20.85 16.64
N LEU A 23 24.89 -21.67 15.80
CA LEU A 23 25.08 -21.37 14.36
C LEU A 23 23.77 -21.37 13.58
N PHE A 24 22.85 -22.29 13.89
CA PHE A 24 21.51 -22.30 13.32
C PHE A 24 20.76 -20.99 13.58
N ARG A 25 20.79 -20.54 14.85
CA ARG A 25 20.16 -19.28 15.22
C ARG A 25 20.82 -18.09 14.51
N ILE A 26 22.14 -18.08 14.35
CA ILE A 26 22.85 -17.05 13.57
C ILE A 26 22.37 -17.05 12.11
N PHE A 27 22.25 -18.21 11.48
CA PHE A 27 21.87 -18.32 10.06
C PHE A 27 20.44 -17.86 9.80
N SER A 28 19.54 -18.00 10.78
CA SER A 28 18.16 -17.49 10.67
C SER A 28 18.07 -15.96 10.54
N PHE A 29 19.15 -15.22 10.85
CA PHE A 29 19.23 -13.76 10.68
C PHE A 29 19.92 -13.32 9.38
N LEU A 30 20.47 -14.26 8.60
CA LEU A 30 21.20 -13.95 7.37
C LEU A 30 20.25 -13.83 6.18
N ASP A 31 20.55 -12.90 5.27
CA ASP A 31 19.83 -12.82 3.99
C ASP A 31 20.19 -14.00 3.07
N ILE A 32 19.39 -14.19 2.02
CA ILE A 32 19.54 -15.31 1.07
C ILE A 32 20.92 -15.31 0.40
N VAL A 33 21.42 -14.14 0.02
CA VAL A 33 22.70 -14.01 -0.67
C VAL A 33 23.84 -14.44 0.26
N THR A 34 23.75 -14.03 1.52
CA THR A 34 24.70 -14.34 2.57
C THR A 34 24.61 -15.81 2.97
N LEU A 35 23.41 -16.41 3.05
CA LEU A 35 23.23 -17.85 3.23
C LEU A 35 23.86 -18.65 2.08
N CYS A 36 23.66 -18.22 0.83
CA CYS A 36 24.31 -18.84 -0.34
C CYS A 36 25.84 -18.74 -0.28
N ARG A 37 26.40 -17.63 0.22
CA ARG A 37 27.85 -17.49 0.46
C ARG A 37 28.32 -18.39 1.60
N CYS A 38 27.57 -18.44 2.71
CA CYS A 38 27.86 -19.33 3.84
C CYS A 38 27.91 -20.79 3.40
N ALA A 39 27.01 -21.18 2.49
CA ALA A 39 26.97 -22.53 1.96
C ALA A 39 28.23 -22.94 1.19
N GLN A 40 29.05 -21.98 0.75
CA GLN A 40 30.30 -22.21 0.02
C GLN A 40 31.52 -22.32 0.93
N ILE A 41 31.39 -22.04 2.23
CA ILE A 41 32.53 -21.94 3.16
C ILE A 41 33.07 -23.32 3.56
N SER A 42 32.19 -24.27 3.89
CA SER A 42 32.59 -25.64 4.28
C SER A 42 31.44 -26.62 4.11
N LYS A 43 31.69 -27.93 4.16
CA LYS A 43 30.64 -28.95 4.13
C LYS A 43 29.64 -28.81 5.29
N ALA A 44 30.13 -28.46 6.48
CA ALA A 44 29.28 -28.25 7.65
C ALA A 44 28.40 -26.99 7.47
N TRP A 45 29.00 -25.87 7.04
CA TRP A 45 28.27 -24.64 6.76
C TRP A 45 27.30 -24.79 5.59
N ASN A 46 27.62 -25.62 4.59
CA ASN A 46 26.72 -25.97 3.51
C ASN A 46 25.44 -26.63 4.03
N ILE A 47 25.57 -27.64 4.89
CA ILE A 47 24.41 -28.33 5.48
C ILE A 47 23.56 -27.36 6.29
N LEU A 48 24.21 -26.54 7.14
CA LEU A 48 23.52 -25.59 8.02
C LEU A 48 22.85 -24.45 7.23
N ALA A 49 23.56 -23.83 6.30
CA ALA A 49 23.07 -22.69 5.52
C ALA A 49 21.92 -23.09 4.61
N LEU A 50 21.93 -24.33 4.11
CA LEU A 50 20.89 -24.85 3.25
C LEU A 50 19.77 -25.58 4.00
N ASP A 51 19.78 -25.61 5.34
CA ASP A 51 18.69 -26.21 6.10
C ASP A 51 17.38 -25.45 5.90
N GLY A 52 16.29 -26.17 5.59
CA GLY A 52 15.01 -25.57 5.20
C GLY A 52 14.42 -24.59 6.21
N SER A 53 14.76 -24.70 7.51
CA SER A 53 14.30 -23.76 8.54
C SER A 53 14.86 -22.34 8.37
N ASN A 54 16.02 -22.19 7.72
CA ASN A 54 16.60 -20.89 7.39
C ASN A 54 15.93 -20.24 6.16
N TRP A 55 15.11 -20.99 5.41
CA TRP A 55 14.47 -20.56 4.17
C TRP A 55 12.96 -20.38 4.31
N GLN A 56 12.47 -20.04 5.50
CA GLN A 56 11.03 -19.81 5.72
C GLN A 56 10.49 -18.61 4.94
N ARG A 57 11.35 -17.62 4.67
CA ARG A 57 10.99 -16.39 3.93
C ARG A 57 12.01 -16.17 2.84
N ILE A 58 11.52 -16.07 1.60
CA ILE A 58 12.35 -15.82 0.44
C ILE A 58 11.83 -14.61 -0.31
N ASP A 59 12.72 -13.67 -0.63
CA ASP A 59 12.45 -12.54 -1.50
C ASP A 59 13.49 -12.49 -2.63
N LEU A 60 13.01 -12.58 -3.87
CA LEU A 60 13.84 -12.60 -5.07
C LEU A 60 13.80 -11.28 -5.85
N PHE A 61 13.31 -10.19 -5.24
CA PHE A 61 13.19 -8.89 -5.89
C PHE A 61 14.49 -8.40 -6.55
N ASN A 62 15.67 -8.64 -5.98
CA ASN A 62 16.93 -8.20 -6.57
C ASN A 62 17.37 -9.02 -7.81
N PHE A 63 16.63 -10.08 -8.16
CA PHE A 63 16.98 -11.05 -9.21
C PHE A 63 15.86 -11.20 -10.26
N GLN A 64 14.97 -10.22 -10.38
CA GLN A 64 13.77 -10.26 -11.24
C GLN A 64 14.02 -10.74 -12.67
N THR A 65 15.12 -10.30 -13.28
CA THR A 65 15.50 -10.66 -14.66
C THR A 65 16.12 -12.05 -14.77
N ASP A 66 16.73 -12.52 -13.68
CA ASP A 66 17.56 -13.73 -13.67
C ASP A 66 16.77 -14.95 -13.14
N VAL A 67 15.64 -14.71 -12.49
CA VAL A 67 14.79 -15.75 -11.92
C VAL A 67 13.87 -16.33 -13.01
N GLU A 68 14.33 -17.45 -13.55
CA GLU A 68 13.52 -18.32 -14.39
C GLU A 68 12.72 -19.34 -13.56
N GLY A 69 11.72 -19.96 -14.17
CA GLY A 69 10.89 -20.98 -13.53
C GLY A 69 11.69 -22.12 -12.88
N ARG A 70 12.85 -22.48 -13.42
CA ARG A 70 13.71 -23.55 -12.85
C ARG A 70 14.27 -23.19 -11.47
N VAL A 71 14.53 -21.92 -11.21
CA VAL A 71 15.00 -21.44 -9.89
C VAL A 71 13.90 -21.67 -8.86
N VAL A 72 12.67 -21.30 -9.19
CA VAL A 72 11.49 -21.49 -8.34
C VAL A 72 11.25 -22.98 -8.07
N GLU A 73 11.38 -23.85 -9.08
CA GLU A 73 11.28 -25.30 -8.90
C GLU A 73 12.35 -25.84 -7.93
N ASN A 74 13.60 -25.41 -8.07
CA ASN A 74 14.70 -25.84 -7.21
C ASN A 74 14.50 -25.38 -5.77
N ILE A 75 14.07 -24.13 -5.57
CA ILE A 75 13.70 -23.59 -4.25
C ILE A 75 12.59 -24.45 -3.65
N SER A 76 11.57 -24.80 -4.44
CA SER A 76 10.44 -25.59 -3.95
C SER A 76 10.86 -26.98 -3.46
N LYS A 77 11.76 -27.65 -4.18
CA LYS A 77 12.28 -28.97 -3.80
C LYS A 77 13.17 -28.89 -2.57
N ARG A 78 13.94 -27.79 -2.42
CA ARG A 78 14.87 -27.63 -1.32
C ARG A 78 14.17 -27.23 -0.02
N CYS A 79 13.29 -26.23 -0.09
CA CYS A 79 12.61 -25.69 1.08
C CYS A 79 11.39 -26.53 1.46
N GLY A 80 10.66 -27.04 0.47
CA GLY A 80 9.50 -27.90 0.63
C GLY A 80 8.52 -27.34 1.66
N GLY A 81 8.19 -28.17 2.67
CA GLY A 81 7.23 -27.83 3.71
C GLY A 81 7.67 -26.75 4.70
N PHE A 82 8.91 -26.25 4.66
CA PHE A 82 9.35 -25.18 5.57
C PHE A 82 9.04 -23.77 5.04
N LEU A 83 8.84 -23.62 3.73
CA LEU A 83 8.63 -22.31 3.14
C LEU A 83 7.25 -21.75 3.53
N ARG A 84 7.26 -20.57 4.15
CA ARG A 84 6.05 -19.87 4.62
C ARG A 84 5.76 -18.60 3.82
N LYS A 85 6.80 -17.89 3.38
CA LYS A 85 6.67 -16.67 2.59
C LYS A 85 7.58 -16.71 1.37
N LEU A 86 7.02 -16.42 0.20
CA LEU A 86 7.77 -16.28 -1.04
C LEU A 86 7.33 -15.00 -1.76
N SER A 87 8.30 -14.18 -2.15
CA SER A 87 8.13 -13.04 -3.03
C SER A 87 8.87 -13.28 -4.35
N LEU A 88 8.10 -13.28 -5.44
CA LEU A 88 8.52 -13.33 -6.83
C LEU A 88 8.18 -12.03 -7.56
N ARG A 89 8.04 -10.92 -6.82
CA ARG A 89 7.68 -9.62 -7.38
C ARG A 89 8.61 -9.26 -8.54
N GLY A 90 8.03 -8.96 -9.70
CA GLY A 90 8.70 -8.59 -10.95
C GLY A 90 9.39 -9.75 -11.69
N CYS A 91 9.28 -10.98 -11.21
CA CYS A 91 9.90 -12.14 -11.86
C CYS A 91 9.07 -12.59 -13.08
N ILE A 92 9.20 -11.87 -14.20
CA ILE A 92 8.46 -12.12 -15.45
C ILE A 92 8.78 -13.46 -16.12
N GLY A 93 9.89 -14.10 -15.75
CA GLY A 93 10.31 -15.42 -16.23
C GLY A 93 9.51 -16.59 -15.64
N VAL A 94 8.75 -16.35 -14.56
CA VAL A 94 7.99 -17.37 -13.84
C VAL A 94 6.63 -17.56 -14.50
N GLY A 95 6.30 -18.81 -14.83
CA GLY A 95 5.03 -19.20 -15.43
C GLY A 95 4.36 -20.38 -14.71
N ASP A 96 3.19 -20.79 -15.22
CA ASP A 96 2.31 -21.76 -14.56
C ASP A 96 2.98 -23.11 -14.24
N SER A 97 3.87 -23.61 -15.11
CA SER A 97 4.55 -24.89 -14.91
C SER A 97 5.43 -24.90 -13.65
N SER A 98 6.20 -23.83 -13.47
CA SER A 98 7.07 -23.64 -12.30
C SER A 98 6.26 -23.43 -11.02
N LEU A 99 5.16 -22.66 -11.09
CA LEU A 99 4.29 -22.42 -9.94
C LEU A 99 3.46 -23.64 -9.56
N LYS A 100 3.09 -24.49 -10.53
CA LYS A 100 2.45 -25.78 -10.26
C LYS A 100 3.39 -26.70 -9.47
N THR A 101 4.63 -26.85 -9.92
CA THR A 101 5.65 -27.64 -9.21
C THR A 101 5.92 -27.07 -7.83
N PHE A 102 5.98 -25.74 -7.72
CA PHE A 102 6.12 -25.04 -6.45
C PHE A 102 4.97 -25.36 -5.49
N ALA A 103 3.73 -25.20 -5.92
CA ALA A 103 2.54 -25.41 -5.10
C ALA A 103 2.48 -26.84 -4.55
N GLN A 104 2.84 -27.84 -5.37
CA GLN A 104 2.90 -29.25 -4.96
C GLN A 104 3.90 -29.51 -3.83
N ASN A 105 5.06 -28.87 -3.87
CA ASN A 105 6.14 -29.08 -2.89
C ASN A 105 6.00 -28.19 -1.64
N CYS A 106 5.42 -27.00 -1.77
CA CYS A 106 5.36 -25.96 -0.73
C CYS A 106 3.94 -25.78 -0.16
N GLN A 107 3.34 -26.86 0.33
CA GLN A 107 1.93 -26.88 0.81
C GLN A 107 1.69 -26.04 2.08
N ASN A 108 2.75 -25.65 2.77
CA ASN A 108 2.71 -24.86 4.00
C ASN A 108 2.87 -23.35 3.77
N ILE A 109 2.87 -22.91 2.51
CA ILE A 109 2.97 -21.49 2.14
C ILE A 109 1.79 -20.71 2.72
N GLU A 110 2.09 -19.56 3.33
CA GLU A 110 1.12 -18.67 3.95
C GLU A 110 1.08 -17.32 3.23
N HIS A 111 2.19 -16.89 2.64
CA HIS A 111 2.31 -15.62 1.93
C HIS A 111 2.99 -15.82 0.57
N LEU A 112 2.28 -15.46 -0.50
CA LEU A 112 2.81 -15.53 -1.86
C LEU A 112 2.63 -14.19 -2.55
N ASN A 113 3.71 -13.62 -3.04
CA ASN A 113 3.69 -12.40 -3.84
C ASN A 113 4.14 -12.72 -5.28
N LEU A 114 3.23 -12.55 -6.23
CA LEU A 114 3.42 -12.76 -7.67
C LEU A 114 3.25 -11.46 -8.46
N ASN A 115 3.36 -10.31 -7.79
CA ASN A 115 3.20 -8.99 -8.40
C ASN A 115 4.07 -8.87 -9.66
N GLY A 116 3.47 -8.57 -10.80
CA GLY A 116 4.16 -8.39 -12.08
C GLY A 116 4.62 -9.70 -12.75
N CYS A 117 4.25 -10.88 -12.24
CA CYS A 117 4.48 -12.14 -12.95
C CYS A 117 3.46 -12.29 -14.10
N THR A 118 3.76 -11.71 -15.27
CA THR A 118 2.82 -11.60 -16.39
C THR A 118 2.56 -12.91 -17.15
N LYS A 119 3.36 -13.96 -16.94
CA LYS A 119 3.20 -15.28 -17.58
C LYS A 119 2.35 -16.26 -16.77
N ILE A 120 1.76 -15.85 -15.66
CA ILE A 120 0.86 -16.69 -14.87
C ILE A 120 -0.58 -16.53 -15.38
N SER A 121 -1.35 -17.61 -15.31
CA SER A 121 -2.77 -17.65 -15.68
C SER A 121 -3.61 -18.30 -14.58
N ASP A 122 -4.89 -18.53 -14.87
CA ASP A 122 -5.80 -19.27 -14.00
C ASP A 122 -5.27 -20.65 -13.57
N SER A 123 -4.42 -21.28 -14.40
CA SER A 123 -3.76 -22.55 -14.09
C SER A 123 -2.93 -22.49 -12.79
N THR A 124 -2.25 -21.37 -12.54
CA THR A 124 -1.54 -21.14 -11.28
C THR A 124 -2.51 -21.10 -10.11
N CYS A 125 -3.62 -20.35 -10.21
CA CYS A 125 -4.61 -20.25 -9.14
C CYS A 125 -5.29 -21.59 -8.85
N TYR A 126 -5.56 -22.42 -9.86
CA TYR A 126 -6.04 -23.80 -9.65
C TYR A 126 -5.01 -24.66 -8.93
N SER A 127 -3.72 -24.49 -9.25
CA SER A 127 -2.65 -25.20 -8.56
C SER A 127 -2.55 -24.76 -7.09
N LEU A 128 -2.63 -23.47 -6.81
CA LEU A 128 -2.65 -22.93 -5.45
C LEU A 128 -3.88 -23.43 -4.67
N SER A 129 -5.06 -23.40 -5.28
CA SER A 129 -6.29 -23.94 -4.71
C SER A 129 -6.15 -25.42 -4.31
N ARG A 130 -5.49 -26.23 -5.14
CA ARG A 130 -5.36 -27.66 -4.91
C ARG A 130 -4.37 -28.04 -3.81
N PHE A 131 -3.30 -27.27 -3.64
CA PHE A 131 -2.15 -27.66 -2.81
C PHE A 131 -1.83 -26.70 -1.65
N CYS A 132 -2.27 -25.44 -1.70
CA CYS A 132 -1.84 -24.36 -0.80
C CYS A 132 -2.99 -23.83 0.09
N SER A 133 -3.70 -24.71 0.80
CA SER A 133 -4.88 -24.32 1.62
C SER A 133 -4.57 -23.48 2.87
N LYS A 134 -3.28 -23.31 3.20
CA LYS A 134 -2.81 -22.46 4.32
C LYS A 134 -2.51 -21.02 3.90
N LEU A 135 -2.76 -20.67 2.63
CA LEU A 135 -2.50 -19.35 2.11
C LEU A 135 -3.37 -18.31 2.84
N LYS A 136 -2.69 -17.29 3.40
CA LYS A 136 -3.30 -16.16 4.10
C LYS A 136 -3.12 -14.85 3.35
N HIS A 137 -2.05 -14.73 2.57
CA HIS A 137 -1.73 -13.52 1.82
C HIS A 137 -1.36 -13.88 0.38
N LEU A 138 -2.10 -13.34 -0.56
CA LEU A 138 -1.85 -13.52 -1.99
C LEU A 138 -1.82 -12.15 -2.68
N ASP A 139 -0.73 -11.88 -3.39
CA ASP A 139 -0.59 -10.68 -4.22
C ASP A 139 -0.45 -11.08 -5.69
N LEU A 140 -1.44 -10.70 -6.49
CA LEU A 140 -1.55 -10.93 -7.94
C LEU A 140 -1.53 -9.61 -8.72
N THR A 141 -0.98 -8.54 -8.12
CA THR A 141 -0.89 -7.22 -8.76
C THR A 141 -0.30 -7.33 -10.17
N SER A 142 -0.96 -6.73 -11.16
CA SER A 142 -0.54 -6.72 -12.57
C SER A 142 -0.39 -8.11 -13.21
N CYS A 143 -1.04 -9.14 -12.67
CA CYS A 143 -1.18 -10.45 -13.32
C CYS A 143 -2.35 -10.41 -14.30
N VAL A 144 -2.14 -9.78 -15.46
CA VAL A 144 -3.19 -9.41 -16.43
C VAL A 144 -3.94 -10.59 -17.08
N SER A 145 -3.39 -11.82 -17.02
CA SER A 145 -4.02 -13.03 -17.56
C SER A 145 -4.88 -13.78 -16.54
N ILE A 146 -5.11 -13.20 -15.36
CA ILE A 146 -5.98 -13.73 -14.32
C ILE A 146 -7.43 -13.32 -14.61
N THR A 147 -8.35 -14.30 -14.57
CA THR A 147 -9.78 -14.09 -14.84
C THR A 147 -10.63 -14.44 -13.62
N ASN A 148 -11.95 -14.28 -13.73
CA ASN A 148 -12.92 -14.73 -12.72
C ASN A 148 -12.76 -16.21 -12.35
N SER A 149 -12.23 -17.05 -13.25
CA SER A 149 -11.97 -18.46 -13.00
C SER A 149 -10.91 -18.67 -11.91
N SER A 150 -9.86 -17.83 -11.88
CA SER A 150 -8.88 -17.84 -10.80
C SER A 150 -9.53 -17.59 -9.44
N LEU A 151 -10.41 -16.60 -9.37
CA LEU A 151 -11.08 -16.22 -8.12
C LEU A 151 -11.99 -17.33 -7.60
N LYS A 152 -12.69 -18.02 -8.50
CA LYS A 152 -13.44 -19.23 -8.16
C LYS A 152 -12.52 -20.34 -7.63
N GLY A 153 -11.40 -20.61 -8.31
CA GLY A 153 -10.44 -21.60 -7.83
C GLY A 153 -9.92 -21.27 -6.43
N ILE A 154 -9.49 -20.02 -6.21
CA ILE A 154 -9.00 -19.54 -4.91
C ILE A 154 -10.07 -19.70 -3.83
N SER A 155 -11.34 -19.38 -4.11
CA SER A 155 -12.40 -19.46 -3.12
C SER A 155 -12.71 -20.88 -2.65
N GLU A 156 -12.48 -21.87 -3.52
CA GLU A 156 -12.69 -23.28 -3.20
C GLU A 156 -11.59 -23.84 -2.28
N GLY A 157 -10.32 -23.49 -2.53
CA GLY A 157 -9.14 -24.10 -1.90
C GLY A 157 -8.43 -23.25 -0.84
N CYS A 158 -8.46 -21.92 -0.95
CA CYS A 158 -7.74 -20.97 -0.10
C CYS A 158 -8.70 -20.21 0.83
N ARG A 159 -9.54 -20.92 1.59
CA ARG A 159 -10.61 -20.31 2.40
C ARG A 159 -10.13 -19.48 3.60
N ASN A 160 -8.87 -19.67 4.01
CA ASN A 160 -8.23 -18.95 5.11
C ASN A 160 -7.54 -17.66 4.67
N LEU A 161 -7.83 -17.17 3.46
CA LEU A 161 -7.20 -15.98 2.90
C LEU A 161 -7.64 -14.75 3.70
N GLU A 162 -6.67 -14.00 4.20
CA GLU A 162 -6.86 -12.77 4.98
C GLU A 162 -6.52 -11.52 4.14
N TYR A 163 -5.61 -11.65 3.17
CA TYR A 163 -5.18 -10.59 2.27
C TYR A 163 -5.21 -11.06 0.82
N LEU A 164 -5.87 -10.30 -0.05
CA LEU A 164 -5.81 -10.48 -1.49
C LEU A 164 -5.60 -9.13 -2.20
N ASN A 165 -4.63 -9.09 -3.09
CA ASN A 165 -4.41 -7.96 -3.98
C ASN A 165 -4.57 -8.38 -5.44
N LEU A 166 -5.53 -7.76 -6.14
CA LEU A 166 -5.88 -7.94 -7.55
C LEU A 166 -5.65 -6.65 -8.35
N SER A 167 -4.81 -5.74 -7.86
CA SER A 167 -4.62 -4.44 -8.50
C SER A 167 -4.17 -4.60 -9.96
N TRP A 168 -4.80 -3.88 -10.88
CA TRP A 168 -4.61 -3.95 -12.33
C TRP A 168 -4.86 -5.34 -12.94
N CYS A 169 -5.74 -6.14 -12.34
CA CYS A 169 -6.34 -7.32 -12.96
C CYS A 169 -7.66 -6.93 -13.64
N ASP A 170 -7.58 -6.25 -14.77
CA ASP A 170 -8.73 -5.60 -15.41
C ASP A 170 -9.79 -6.56 -15.95
N GLN A 171 -9.50 -7.87 -16.08
CA GLN A 171 -10.46 -8.89 -16.52
C GLN A 171 -11.40 -9.38 -15.42
N ILE A 172 -11.22 -8.90 -14.18
CA ILE A 172 -12.06 -9.27 -13.05
C ILE A 172 -13.35 -8.46 -13.06
N THR A 173 -14.48 -9.16 -12.96
CA THR A 173 -15.82 -8.56 -12.86
C THR A 173 -16.49 -8.92 -11.54
N LYS A 174 -17.71 -8.41 -11.32
CA LYS A 174 -18.54 -8.74 -10.15
C LYS A 174 -18.72 -10.25 -9.92
N ASP A 175 -18.79 -11.07 -10.97
CA ASP A 175 -18.99 -12.52 -10.84
C ASP A 175 -17.77 -13.21 -10.23
N GLY A 176 -16.57 -12.73 -10.57
CA GLY A 176 -15.33 -13.19 -9.98
C GLY A 176 -15.23 -12.80 -8.51
N ILE A 177 -15.59 -11.55 -8.18
CA ILE A 177 -15.65 -11.07 -6.80
C ILE A 177 -16.66 -11.88 -5.99
N GLU A 178 -17.86 -12.12 -6.52
CA GLU A 178 -18.88 -12.93 -5.86
C GLU A 178 -18.36 -14.35 -5.57
N ALA A 179 -17.75 -15.00 -6.56
CA ALA A 179 -17.19 -16.33 -6.39
C ALA A 179 -16.09 -16.35 -5.31
N LEU A 180 -15.23 -15.32 -5.27
CA LEU A 180 -14.18 -15.14 -4.27
C LEU A 180 -14.77 -15.07 -2.85
N VAL A 181 -15.62 -14.08 -2.60
CA VAL A 181 -16.05 -13.73 -1.24
C VAL A 181 -16.99 -14.78 -0.64
N ARG A 182 -17.70 -15.55 -1.47
CA ARG A 182 -18.51 -16.70 -1.02
C ARG A 182 -17.67 -17.74 -0.26
N GLY A 183 -16.42 -17.94 -0.68
CA GLY A 183 -15.47 -18.89 -0.08
C GLY A 183 -14.50 -18.25 0.93
N CYS A 184 -13.91 -17.10 0.59
CA CYS A 184 -12.91 -16.40 1.40
C CYS A 184 -13.55 -15.36 2.33
N ARG A 185 -14.40 -15.81 3.26
CA ARG A 185 -15.15 -14.91 4.16
C ARG A 185 -14.30 -14.22 5.23
N GLY A 186 -13.11 -14.76 5.51
CA GLY A 186 -12.14 -14.22 6.47
C GLY A 186 -11.23 -13.12 5.92
N LEU A 187 -11.53 -12.58 4.74
CA LEU A 187 -10.75 -11.49 4.14
C LEU A 187 -10.78 -10.25 5.03
N LYS A 188 -9.59 -9.77 5.37
CA LYS A 188 -9.35 -8.53 6.12
C LYS A 188 -8.86 -7.40 5.21
N ALA A 189 -8.16 -7.73 4.14
CA ALA A 189 -7.65 -6.76 3.18
C ALA A 189 -7.94 -7.22 1.74
N LEU A 190 -8.63 -6.38 0.99
CA LEU A 190 -8.95 -6.60 -0.41
C LEU A 190 -8.56 -5.37 -1.22
N LEU A 191 -7.56 -5.51 -2.09
CA LEU A 191 -7.08 -4.42 -2.94
C LEU A 191 -7.48 -4.69 -4.40
N LEU A 192 -8.27 -3.78 -4.96
CA LEU A 192 -8.90 -3.87 -6.28
C LEU A 192 -8.56 -2.64 -7.14
N ARG A 193 -7.46 -1.96 -6.83
CA ARG A 193 -7.02 -0.76 -7.56
C ARG A 193 -6.93 -1.04 -9.05
N GLY A 194 -7.54 -0.19 -9.87
CA GLY A 194 -7.50 -0.28 -11.32
C GLY A 194 -8.37 -1.39 -11.91
N CYS A 195 -9.14 -2.14 -11.11
CA CYS A 195 -10.14 -3.07 -11.65
C CYS A 195 -11.35 -2.28 -12.19
N THR A 196 -11.20 -1.71 -13.38
CA THR A 196 -12.14 -0.74 -13.98
C THR A 196 -13.51 -1.32 -14.34
N GLN A 197 -13.64 -2.65 -14.42
CA GLN A 197 -14.91 -3.35 -14.69
C GLN A 197 -15.77 -3.58 -13.43
N LEU A 198 -15.33 -3.14 -12.26
CA LEU A 198 -16.09 -3.32 -11.02
C LEU A 198 -17.16 -2.24 -10.84
N GLU A 199 -18.38 -2.71 -10.61
CA GLU A 199 -19.60 -1.91 -10.36
C GLU A 199 -20.12 -2.16 -8.93
N ASP A 200 -21.16 -1.43 -8.51
CA ASP A 200 -21.75 -1.50 -7.17
C ASP A 200 -22.20 -2.91 -6.73
N GLU A 201 -22.62 -3.76 -7.67
CA GLU A 201 -22.98 -5.15 -7.36
C GLU A 201 -21.80 -5.95 -6.78
N ALA A 202 -20.57 -5.69 -7.24
CA ALA A 202 -19.38 -6.31 -6.65
C ALA A 202 -19.22 -5.92 -5.17
N LEU A 203 -19.48 -4.66 -4.84
CA LEU A 203 -19.44 -4.16 -3.47
C LEU A 203 -20.54 -4.75 -2.59
N LYS A 204 -21.76 -4.94 -3.15
CA LYS A 204 -22.85 -5.65 -2.47
C LYS A 204 -22.47 -7.11 -2.16
N HIS A 205 -21.74 -7.79 -3.04
CA HIS A 205 -21.23 -9.12 -2.73
C HIS A 205 -20.20 -9.08 -1.59
N ILE A 206 -19.25 -8.14 -1.61
CA ILE A 206 -18.23 -8.02 -0.55
C ILE A 206 -18.90 -7.83 0.82
N GLN A 207 -19.83 -6.88 0.95
CA GLN A 207 -20.49 -6.62 2.24
C GLN A 207 -21.30 -7.81 2.76
N ASN A 208 -21.89 -8.62 1.86
CA ASN A 208 -22.70 -9.79 2.24
C ASN A 208 -21.89 -10.92 2.89
N TYR A 209 -20.56 -10.96 2.68
CA TYR A 209 -19.74 -12.11 3.08
C TYR A 209 -18.50 -11.74 3.91
N CYS A 210 -17.93 -10.54 3.74
CA CYS A 210 -16.66 -10.12 4.33
C CYS A 210 -16.84 -9.08 5.45
N HIS A 211 -17.54 -9.44 6.53
CA HIS A 211 -17.82 -8.51 7.65
C HIS A 211 -16.59 -8.10 8.48
N GLU A 212 -15.51 -8.88 8.39
CA GLU A 212 -14.22 -8.65 9.07
C GLU A 212 -13.26 -7.80 8.23
N LEU A 213 -13.74 -7.16 7.16
CA LEU A 213 -12.91 -6.37 6.27
C LEU A 213 -12.39 -5.12 6.98
N VAL A 214 -11.07 -4.97 6.98
CA VAL A 214 -10.32 -3.89 7.62
C VAL A 214 -9.79 -2.89 6.58
N SER A 215 -9.37 -3.37 5.42
CA SER A 215 -8.79 -2.55 4.35
C SER A 215 -9.45 -2.87 3.01
N LEU A 216 -9.93 -1.83 2.33
CA LEU A 216 -10.48 -1.92 0.98
C LEU A 216 -9.87 -0.83 0.10
N ASN A 217 -9.33 -1.22 -1.06
CA ASN A 217 -8.83 -0.26 -2.03
C ASN A 217 -9.58 -0.43 -3.36
N LEU A 218 -10.26 0.62 -3.78
CA LEU A 218 -11.09 0.75 -4.97
C LEU A 218 -10.57 1.86 -5.89
N GLN A 219 -9.29 2.24 -5.75
CA GLN A 219 -8.70 3.32 -6.53
C GLN A 219 -8.92 3.07 -8.02
N SER A 220 -9.41 4.08 -8.74
CA SER A 220 -9.70 4.01 -10.19
C SER A 220 -10.77 2.98 -10.59
N CYS A 221 -11.65 2.54 -9.68
CA CYS A 221 -12.88 1.83 -10.01
C CYS A 221 -14.02 2.83 -10.27
N SER A 222 -13.96 3.53 -11.40
CA SER A 222 -14.81 4.70 -11.70
C SER A 222 -16.31 4.40 -11.89
N LEU A 223 -16.69 3.13 -12.06
CA LEU A 223 -18.10 2.70 -12.17
C LEU A 223 -18.80 2.54 -10.81
N ILE A 224 -18.06 2.67 -9.71
CA ILE A 224 -18.60 2.60 -8.35
C ILE A 224 -19.26 3.93 -7.99
N THR A 225 -20.43 3.85 -7.37
CA THR A 225 -21.22 4.99 -6.91
C THR A 225 -21.49 4.91 -5.40
N ASP A 226 -22.23 5.89 -4.89
CA ASP A 226 -22.66 5.91 -3.48
C ASP A 226 -23.41 4.63 -3.09
N GLU A 227 -24.18 4.03 -3.99
CA GLU A 227 -24.92 2.80 -3.68
C GLU A 227 -23.96 1.68 -3.25
N GLY A 228 -22.87 1.45 -3.97
CA GLY A 228 -21.90 0.42 -3.60
C GLY A 228 -21.17 0.72 -2.30
N VAL A 229 -20.69 1.96 -2.13
CA VAL A 229 -19.90 2.37 -0.95
C VAL A 229 -20.77 2.37 0.32
N VAL A 230 -22.01 2.84 0.26
CA VAL A 230 -22.96 2.80 1.38
C VAL A 230 -23.20 1.36 1.83
N GLN A 231 -23.31 0.41 0.91
CA GLN A 231 -23.51 -1.01 1.24
C GLN A 231 -22.26 -1.61 1.91
N ILE A 232 -21.05 -1.25 1.46
CA ILE A 232 -19.81 -1.62 2.18
C ILE A 232 -19.83 -1.13 3.62
N CYS A 233 -20.17 0.15 3.83
CA CYS A 233 -20.21 0.74 5.17
C CYS A 233 -21.18 -0.01 6.09
N ARG A 234 -22.34 -0.43 5.56
CA ARG A 234 -23.37 -1.16 6.33
C ARG A 234 -22.97 -2.59 6.70
N GLY A 235 -22.07 -3.24 5.95
CA GLY A 235 -21.65 -4.62 6.23
C GLY A 235 -20.26 -4.77 6.84
N CYS A 236 -19.40 -3.76 6.70
CA CYS A 236 -17.97 -3.82 7.06
C CYS A 236 -17.62 -2.81 8.18
N HIS A 237 -18.19 -2.98 9.36
CA HIS A 237 -17.99 -2.04 10.49
C HIS A 237 -16.56 -2.01 11.07
N GLN A 238 -15.70 -2.96 10.67
CA GLN A 238 -14.29 -3.05 11.08
C GLN A 238 -13.34 -2.27 10.17
N LEU A 239 -13.87 -1.55 9.17
CA LEU A 239 -13.08 -0.84 8.18
C LEU A 239 -12.22 0.23 8.85
N GLN A 240 -10.91 0.16 8.60
CA GLN A 240 -9.88 1.09 9.08
C GLN A 240 -9.24 1.84 7.91
N ALA A 241 -9.13 1.21 6.73
CA ALA A 241 -8.56 1.84 5.55
C ALA A 241 -9.48 1.71 4.34
N LEU A 242 -9.84 2.84 3.75
CA LEU A 242 -10.61 2.91 2.53
C LEU A 242 -9.92 3.84 1.53
N CYS A 243 -9.68 3.33 0.33
CA CYS A 243 -9.26 4.15 -0.81
C CYS A 243 -10.33 4.07 -1.89
N VAL A 244 -10.88 5.23 -2.25
CA VAL A 244 -11.86 5.45 -3.33
C VAL A 244 -11.36 6.50 -4.32
N SER A 245 -10.06 6.79 -4.33
CA SER A 245 -9.47 7.80 -5.20
C SER A 245 -9.77 7.52 -6.67
N GLY A 246 -10.30 8.49 -7.40
CA GLY A 246 -10.72 8.36 -8.80
C GLY A 246 -12.12 7.76 -8.99
N CYS A 247 -12.88 7.48 -7.92
CA CYS A 247 -14.32 7.21 -8.00
C CYS A 247 -15.08 8.55 -8.04
N SER A 248 -15.08 9.21 -9.20
CA SER A 248 -15.61 10.58 -9.36
C SER A 248 -17.12 10.71 -9.15
N SER A 249 -17.87 9.61 -9.15
CA SER A 249 -19.33 9.58 -8.96
C SER A 249 -19.78 9.63 -7.49
N LEU A 250 -18.84 9.61 -6.54
CA LEU A 250 -19.15 9.61 -5.11
C LEU A 250 -19.53 10.99 -4.60
N THR A 251 -20.52 11.04 -3.72
CA THR A 251 -21.01 12.27 -3.08
C THR A 251 -20.94 12.17 -1.56
N ASP A 252 -21.42 13.21 -0.87
CA ASP A 252 -21.51 13.24 0.59
C ASP A 252 -22.36 12.11 1.19
N ALA A 253 -23.19 11.42 0.39
CA ALA A 253 -23.91 10.22 0.83
C ALA A 253 -22.94 9.11 1.28
N SER A 254 -21.84 8.90 0.56
CA SER A 254 -20.79 7.95 0.94
C SER A 254 -20.08 8.36 2.23
N LEU A 255 -19.72 9.64 2.37
CA LEU A 255 -19.08 10.16 3.59
C LEU A 255 -19.99 10.06 4.81
N THR A 256 -21.29 10.32 4.62
CA THR A 256 -22.30 10.15 5.67
C THR A 256 -22.40 8.70 6.10
N ALA A 257 -22.43 7.75 5.16
CA ALA A 257 -22.47 6.33 5.49
C ALA A 257 -21.21 5.85 6.22
N LEU A 258 -20.02 6.34 5.82
CA LEU A 258 -18.77 6.09 6.54
C LEU A 258 -18.84 6.59 7.97
N GLY A 259 -19.24 7.84 8.18
CA GLY A 259 -19.38 8.42 9.51
C GLY A 259 -20.33 7.61 10.40
N LEU A 260 -21.45 7.15 9.85
CA LEU A 260 -22.46 6.43 10.63
C LEU A 260 -22.08 4.97 10.97
N ASN A 261 -21.24 4.31 10.16
CA ASN A 261 -21.06 2.86 10.27
C ASN A 261 -19.60 2.41 10.47
N CYS A 262 -18.61 3.29 10.28
CA CYS A 262 -17.18 2.97 10.31
C CYS A 262 -16.42 3.83 11.35
N PRO A 263 -16.71 3.71 12.65
CA PRO A 263 -16.09 4.55 13.69
C PRO A 263 -14.57 4.29 13.87
N ARG A 264 -14.06 3.17 13.35
CA ARG A 264 -12.64 2.77 13.41
C ARG A 264 -11.83 3.26 12.21
N LEU A 265 -12.39 4.09 11.34
CA LEU A 265 -11.72 4.56 10.14
C LEU A 265 -10.47 5.38 10.51
N GLN A 266 -9.33 4.97 9.96
CA GLN A 266 -8.00 5.57 10.17
C GLN A 266 -7.45 6.19 8.89
N ILE A 267 -7.71 5.58 7.74
CA ILE A 267 -7.19 6.01 6.44
C ILE A 267 -8.37 6.19 5.49
N LEU A 268 -8.52 7.40 4.95
CA LEU A 268 -9.45 7.70 3.88
C LEU A 268 -8.71 8.39 2.73
N GLU A 269 -8.60 7.71 1.59
CA GLU A 269 -8.07 8.29 0.35
C GLU A 269 -9.23 8.49 -0.61
N ALA A 270 -9.54 9.75 -0.93
CA ALA A 270 -10.67 10.16 -1.76
C ALA A 270 -10.26 11.17 -2.84
N ALA A 271 -8.99 11.11 -3.29
CA ALA A 271 -8.49 12.01 -4.31
C ALA A 271 -9.32 11.91 -5.59
N ARG A 272 -9.58 13.05 -6.25
CA ARG A 272 -10.40 13.17 -7.48
C ARG A 272 -11.87 12.80 -7.30
N CYS A 273 -12.39 12.86 -6.07
CA CYS A 273 -13.82 12.81 -5.78
C CYS A 273 -14.37 14.25 -5.69
N SER A 274 -14.58 14.88 -6.85
CA SER A 274 -14.90 16.31 -6.97
C SER A 274 -16.29 16.73 -6.45
N HIS A 275 -17.17 15.80 -6.14
CA HIS A 275 -18.52 16.07 -5.60
C HIS A 275 -18.59 16.02 -4.07
N LEU A 276 -17.49 15.74 -3.38
CA LEU A 276 -17.43 15.76 -1.92
C LEU A 276 -17.33 17.20 -1.42
N THR A 277 -18.12 17.53 -0.39
CA THR A 277 -18.20 18.89 0.16
C THR A 277 -17.98 18.90 1.67
N ASP A 278 -17.89 20.11 2.24
CA ASP A 278 -17.78 20.31 3.68
C ASP A 278 -18.90 19.60 4.48
N ALA A 279 -20.10 19.45 3.90
CA ALA A 279 -21.22 18.80 4.59
C ALA A 279 -20.94 17.32 4.88
N GLY A 280 -20.41 16.59 3.89
CA GLY A 280 -20.02 15.19 4.05
C GLY A 280 -18.87 15.03 5.04
N PHE A 281 -17.82 15.85 4.93
CA PHE A 281 -16.67 15.78 5.84
C PHE A 281 -17.03 16.19 7.27
N THR A 282 -17.96 17.12 7.47
CA THR A 282 -18.47 17.46 8.80
C THR A 282 -19.08 16.25 9.49
N LEU A 283 -19.92 15.49 8.78
CA LEU A 283 -20.55 14.28 9.32
C LEU A 283 -19.53 13.16 9.56
N LEU A 284 -18.57 12.98 8.66
CA LEU A 284 -17.48 12.03 8.81
C LEU A 284 -16.64 12.34 10.06
N ALA A 285 -16.12 13.57 10.16
CA ALA A 285 -15.22 13.98 11.23
C ALA A 285 -15.87 13.80 12.61
N ARG A 286 -17.16 14.14 12.75
CA ARG A 286 -17.91 14.02 14.00
C ARG A 286 -18.05 12.59 14.54
N ASN A 287 -17.87 11.57 13.71
CA ASN A 287 -18.06 10.18 14.11
C ASN A 287 -16.79 9.31 13.95
N CYS A 288 -15.80 9.76 13.16
CA CYS A 288 -14.55 9.05 12.91
C CYS A 288 -13.35 9.74 13.61
N HIS A 289 -13.24 9.53 14.92
CA HIS A 289 -12.19 10.15 15.75
C HIS A 289 -10.81 9.48 15.64
N ASP A 290 -10.75 8.32 14.99
CA ASP A 290 -9.53 7.53 14.79
C ASP A 290 -8.79 7.87 13.48
N LEU A 291 -9.26 8.87 12.72
CA LEU A 291 -8.64 9.29 11.46
C LEU A 291 -7.18 9.74 11.67
N GLU A 292 -6.28 9.12 10.92
CA GLU A 292 -4.84 9.35 10.92
C GLU A 292 -4.34 9.88 9.57
N LYS A 293 -4.91 9.41 8.45
CA LYS A 293 -4.49 9.81 7.10
C LYS A 293 -5.70 10.15 6.24
N MET A 294 -5.66 11.32 5.62
CA MET A 294 -6.66 11.75 4.65
C MET A 294 -5.98 12.31 3.41
N ASP A 295 -6.33 11.73 2.26
CA ASP A 295 -5.94 12.27 0.95
C ASP A 295 -7.18 12.78 0.25
N LEU A 296 -7.30 14.11 0.16
CA LEU A 296 -8.42 14.85 -0.41
C LEU A 296 -8.00 15.63 -1.66
N GLU A 297 -6.93 15.19 -2.34
CA GLU A 297 -6.44 15.84 -3.56
C GLU A 297 -7.56 15.99 -4.60
N GLU A 298 -7.67 17.16 -5.24
CA GLU A 298 -8.73 17.49 -6.22
C GLU A 298 -10.18 17.38 -5.68
N CYS A 299 -10.39 17.41 -4.36
CA CYS A 299 -11.71 17.68 -3.77
C CYS A 299 -12.00 19.20 -3.78
N ILE A 300 -12.23 19.75 -4.97
CA ILE A 300 -12.28 21.19 -5.25
C ILE A 300 -13.39 21.98 -4.51
N LEU A 301 -14.39 21.30 -3.94
CA LEU A 301 -15.50 21.93 -3.22
C LEU A 301 -15.25 22.05 -1.70
N ILE A 302 -14.10 21.56 -1.21
CA ILE A 302 -13.72 21.68 0.20
C ILE A 302 -13.27 23.10 0.51
N THR A 303 -13.71 23.63 1.65
CA THR A 303 -13.28 24.92 2.19
C THR A 303 -12.63 24.77 3.57
N ASP A 304 -12.26 25.90 4.19
CA ASP A 304 -11.75 25.96 5.56
C ASP A 304 -12.71 25.35 6.61
N SER A 305 -13.99 25.21 6.29
CA SER A 305 -14.98 24.53 7.13
C SER A 305 -14.62 23.07 7.40
N THR A 306 -14.18 22.33 6.38
CA THR A 306 -13.70 20.95 6.54
C THR A 306 -12.51 20.90 7.50
N LEU A 307 -11.52 21.77 7.33
CA LEU A 307 -10.34 21.83 8.20
C LEU A 307 -10.72 22.17 9.63
N THR A 308 -11.68 23.06 9.82
CA THR A 308 -12.23 23.39 11.13
C THR A 308 -12.85 22.14 11.78
N GLN A 309 -13.66 21.36 11.08
CA GLN A 309 -14.26 20.15 11.67
C GLN A 309 -13.21 19.06 11.97
N LEU A 310 -12.22 18.86 11.08
CA LEU A 310 -11.11 17.93 11.32
C LEU A 310 -10.28 18.35 12.53
N SER A 311 -10.01 19.66 12.68
CA SER A 311 -9.26 20.21 13.81
C SER A 311 -9.93 19.94 15.16
N ILE A 312 -11.27 19.90 15.19
CA ILE A 312 -12.06 19.69 16.40
C ILE A 312 -12.21 18.19 16.70
N HIS A 313 -12.50 17.37 15.69
CA HIS A 313 -13.00 16.01 15.91
C HIS A 313 -11.99 14.90 15.59
N CYS A 314 -10.84 15.20 14.96
CA CYS A 314 -9.85 14.21 14.55
C CYS A 314 -8.51 14.40 15.28
N PRO A 315 -8.42 14.07 16.58
CA PRO A 315 -7.24 14.32 17.40
C PRO A 315 -6.02 13.45 17.02
N LYS A 316 -6.21 12.43 16.18
CA LYS A 316 -5.15 11.49 15.76
C LYS A 316 -4.57 11.75 14.37
N LEU A 317 -5.03 12.82 13.69
CA LEU A 317 -4.62 13.11 12.31
C LEU A 317 -3.09 13.32 12.22
N GLN A 318 -2.46 12.65 11.26
CA GLN A 318 -1.01 12.62 11.05
C GLN A 318 -0.61 13.06 9.64
N ALA A 319 -1.39 12.69 8.62
CA ALA A 319 -1.14 13.08 7.24
C ALA A 319 -2.41 13.61 6.60
N LEU A 320 -2.32 14.80 6.00
CA LEU A 320 -3.42 15.43 5.28
C LEU A 320 -2.93 15.97 3.95
N SER A 321 -3.54 15.53 2.85
CA SER A 321 -3.34 16.11 1.52
C SER A 321 -4.58 16.89 1.10
N LEU A 322 -4.36 18.16 0.73
CA LEU A 322 -5.35 19.10 0.24
C LEU A 322 -4.92 19.65 -1.12
N SER A 323 -4.05 18.94 -1.83
CA SER A 323 -3.54 19.39 -3.11
C SER A 323 -4.69 19.65 -4.08
N HIS A 324 -4.64 20.78 -4.82
CA HIS A 324 -5.73 21.26 -5.67
C HIS A 324 -7.07 21.61 -4.95
N CYS A 325 -7.10 21.74 -3.62
CA CYS A 325 -8.23 22.36 -2.91
C CYS A 325 -8.10 23.89 -2.92
N GLU A 326 -8.47 24.53 -4.04
CA GLU A 326 -8.23 25.96 -4.29
C GLU A 326 -8.96 26.92 -3.34
N LEU A 327 -10.02 26.44 -2.66
CA LEU A 327 -10.82 27.25 -1.73
C LEU A 327 -10.28 27.24 -0.29
N VAL A 328 -9.21 26.48 -0.01
CA VAL A 328 -8.54 26.45 1.29
C VAL A 328 -7.66 27.70 1.44
N THR A 329 -7.76 28.37 2.58
CA THR A 329 -7.03 29.60 2.90
C THR A 329 -6.18 29.45 4.16
N ASP A 330 -5.43 30.49 4.50
CA ASP A 330 -4.63 30.56 5.72
C ASP A 330 -5.47 30.34 7.01
N ASP A 331 -6.78 30.66 6.98
CA ASP A 331 -7.68 30.50 8.13
C ASP A 331 -7.93 29.02 8.49
N GLY A 332 -8.15 28.17 7.48
CA GLY A 332 -8.26 26.73 7.70
C GLY A 332 -6.96 26.13 8.26
N ILE A 333 -5.80 26.64 7.82
CA ILE A 333 -4.50 26.24 8.34
C ILE A 333 -4.28 26.72 9.78
N LEU A 334 -4.77 27.93 10.13
CA LEU A 334 -4.76 28.43 11.50
C LEU A 334 -5.51 27.46 12.43
N HIS A 335 -6.72 27.04 12.04
CA HIS A 335 -7.51 26.07 12.80
C HIS A 335 -6.80 24.73 12.97
N LEU A 336 -6.23 24.20 11.88
CA LEU A 336 -5.48 22.96 11.92
C LEU A 336 -4.25 23.07 12.84
N SER A 337 -3.51 24.19 12.76
CA SER A 337 -2.29 24.40 13.56
C SER A 337 -2.56 24.51 15.06
N ASN A 338 -3.69 25.10 15.46
CA ASN A 338 -4.10 25.27 16.85
C ASN A 338 -4.78 24.03 17.45
N SER A 339 -4.98 22.98 16.65
CA SER A 339 -5.65 21.76 17.08
C SER A 339 -4.74 20.85 17.91
N THR A 340 -5.35 19.87 18.60
CA THR A 340 -4.58 18.85 19.32
C THR A 340 -3.74 17.99 18.38
N CYS A 341 -4.24 17.68 17.18
CA CYS A 341 -3.47 16.91 16.21
C CYS A 341 -2.36 17.76 15.58
N GLY A 342 -2.61 19.04 15.30
CA GLY A 342 -1.62 19.98 14.78
C GLY A 342 -0.39 20.11 15.67
N HIS A 343 -0.59 20.34 16.97
CA HIS A 343 0.53 20.53 17.90
C HIS A 343 1.43 19.29 18.08
N GLU A 344 0.88 18.08 18.08
CA GLU A 344 1.61 16.88 18.55
C GLU A 344 1.74 15.75 17.51
N ARG A 345 0.86 15.70 16.50
CA ARG A 345 0.70 14.49 15.67
C ARG A 345 0.79 14.72 14.18
N LEU A 346 0.48 15.91 13.69
CA LEU A 346 0.55 16.22 12.26
C LEU A 346 2.01 16.18 11.80
N ARG A 347 2.30 15.31 10.84
CA ARG A 347 3.65 15.07 10.28
C ARG A 347 3.75 15.44 8.83
N VAL A 348 2.68 15.23 8.07
CA VAL A 348 2.64 15.46 6.63
C VAL A 348 1.46 16.36 6.31
N LEU A 349 1.75 17.46 5.63
CA LEU A 349 0.74 18.35 5.08
C LEU A 349 1.11 18.67 3.62
N GLU A 350 0.19 18.43 2.70
CA GLU A 350 0.36 18.71 1.28
C GLU A 350 -0.69 19.76 0.87
N LEU A 351 -0.23 20.91 0.40
CA LEU A 351 -1.07 22.06 0.01
C LEU A 351 -0.76 22.48 -1.43
N ASP A 352 -0.27 21.55 -2.25
CA ASP A 352 0.15 21.87 -3.61
C ASP A 352 -1.04 22.45 -4.39
N ASN A 353 -0.80 23.49 -5.18
CA ASN A 353 -1.84 24.18 -5.95
C ASN A 353 -2.98 24.78 -5.08
N CYS A 354 -2.82 24.95 -3.77
CA CYS A 354 -3.70 25.80 -2.95
C CYS A 354 -3.33 27.28 -3.17
N LEU A 355 -3.97 27.93 -4.14
CA LEU A 355 -3.60 29.26 -4.64
C LEU A 355 -3.75 30.40 -3.62
N LEU A 356 -4.57 30.20 -2.57
CA LEU A 356 -4.86 31.18 -1.54
C LEU A 356 -3.96 31.07 -0.30
N ILE A 357 -3.05 30.10 -0.26
CA ILE A 357 -2.09 29.92 0.83
C ILE A 357 -0.94 30.91 0.70
N THR A 358 -0.66 31.63 1.78
CA THR A 358 0.37 32.67 1.83
C THR A 358 1.45 32.38 2.89
N ASP A 359 2.40 33.30 3.06
CA ASP A 359 3.37 33.26 4.17
C ASP A 359 2.70 33.20 5.56
N VAL A 360 1.46 33.69 5.70
CA VAL A 360 0.73 33.70 6.98
C VAL A 360 0.39 32.27 7.44
N ALA A 361 -0.03 31.38 6.53
CA ALA A 361 -0.20 29.96 6.86
C ALA A 361 1.10 29.33 7.37
N LEU A 362 2.26 29.72 6.83
CA LEU A 362 3.56 29.19 7.31
C LEU A 362 3.86 29.64 8.74
N GLU A 363 3.51 30.87 9.09
CA GLU A 363 3.62 31.39 10.46
C GLU A 363 2.68 30.63 11.42
N HIS A 364 1.48 30.26 10.97
CA HIS A 364 0.57 29.40 11.76
C HIS A 364 1.15 28.00 11.97
N LEU A 365 1.72 27.40 10.92
CA LEU A 365 2.30 26.05 10.98
C LEU A 365 3.56 25.96 11.87
N GLU A 366 4.11 27.07 12.35
CA GLU A 366 5.15 27.06 13.39
C GLU A 366 4.70 26.39 14.69
N ASN A 367 3.38 26.34 14.94
CA ASN A 367 2.78 25.63 16.06
C ASN A 367 2.86 24.09 15.89
N CYS A 368 2.99 23.59 14.66
CA CYS A 368 3.04 22.18 14.34
C CYS A 368 4.44 21.59 14.55
N ARG A 369 4.86 21.40 15.81
CA ARG A 369 6.22 20.96 16.16
C ARG A 369 6.57 19.56 15.66
N GLY A 370 5.57 18.73 15.38
CA GLY A 370 5.72 17.38 14.83
C GLY A 370 5.84 17.32 13.31
N LEU A 371 5.76 18.46 12.60
CA LEU A 371 5.70 18.48 11.14
C LEU A 371 7.05 18.04 10.53
N GLU A 372 7.02 16.97 9.73
CA GLU A 372 8.19 16.37 9.09
C GLU A 372 8.26 16.73 7.60
N ARG A 373 7.11 16.85 6.92
CA ARG A 373 6.99 17.13 5.49
C ARG A 373 5.88 18.16 5.24
N LEU A 374 6.20 19.19 4.47
CA LEU A 374 5.26 20.19 3.98
C LEU A 374 5.46 20.37 2.47
N GLU A 375 4.42 20.17 1.67
CA GLU A 375 4.45 20.35 0.21
C GLU A 375 3.64 21.59 -0.18
N LEU A 376 4.25 22.48 -0.97
CA LEU A 376 3.77 23.82 -1.36
C LEU A 376 4.08 24.10 -2.84
N TYR A 377 4.11 23.06 -3.68
CA TYR A 377 4.27 23.23 -5.12
C TYR A 377 3.14 24.11 -5.67
N ASP A 378 3.48 25.07 -6.53
CA ASP A 378 2.54 26.03 -7.12
C ASP A 378 1.69 26.88 -6.14
N CYS A 379 2.08 26.99 -4.86
CA CYS A 379 1.56 28.02 -3.95
C CYS A 379 2.22 29.38 -4.25
N GLN A 380 1.72 30.08 -5.27
CA GLN A 380 2.38 31.28 -5.81
C GLN A 380 2.50 32.46 -4.82
N GLN A 381 1.66 32.51 -3.79
CA GLN A 381 1.71 33.57 -2.78
C GLN A 381 2.69 33.27 -1.64
N VAL A 382 3.24 32.05 -1.57
CA VAL A 382 4.30 31.69 -0.62
C VAL A 382 5.64 32.19 -1.12
N THR A 383 6.39 32.87 -0.25
CA THR A 383 7.68 33.47 -0.59
C THR A 383 8.85 32.62 -0.10
N ARG A 384 10.02 32.80 -0.76
CA ARG A 384 11.29 32.24 -0.26
C ARG A 384 11.64 32.73 1.14
N ALA A 385 11.17 33.92 1.53
CA ALA A 385 11.42 34.49 2.84
C ALA A 385 10.57 33.78 3.91
N GLY A 386 9.29 33.52 3.64
CA GLY A 386 8.40 32.75 4.53
C GLY A 386 8.94 31.36 4.81
N ILE A 387 9.32 30.61 3.77
CA ILE A 387 9.91 29.26 3.94
C ILE A 387 11.21 29.31 4.76
N LYS A 388 12.05 30.34 4.56
CA LYS A 388 13.26 30.51 5.37
C LYS A 388 12.95 30.78 6.85
N ARG A 389 11.94 31.62 7.15
CA ARG A 389 11.49 31.89 8.53
C ARG A 389 10.97 30.61 9.18
N MET A 390 10.08 29.89 8.49
CA MET A 390 9.51 28.64 8.99
C MET A 390 10.59 27.59 9.29
N ARG A 391 11.56 27.38 8.39
CA ARG A 391 12.67 26.44 8.61
C ARG A 391 13.61 26.85 9.75
N ALA A 392 13.70 28.15 10.06
CA ALA A 392 14.47 28.60 11.22
C ALA A 392 13.77 28.19 12.53
N GLN A 393 12.45 28.19 12.55
CA GLN A 393 11.64 27.79 13.71
C GLN A 393 11.47 26.26 13.82
N LEU A 394 11.33 25.57 12.68
CA LEU A 394 11.16 24.12 12.57
C LEU A 394 12.30 23.53 11.72
N PRO A 395 13.50 23.28 12.29
CA PRO A 395 14.66 22.86 11.50
C PRO A 395 14.55 21.45 10.90
N ASN A 396 13.67 20.60 11.45
CA ASN A 396 13.49 19.22 11.00
C ASN A 396 12.47 19.09 9.86
N VAL A 397 11.70 20.14 9.54
CA VAL A 397 10.66 20.08 8.51
C VAL A 397 11.27 20.14 7.11
N LYS A 398 10.89 19.20 6.26
CA LYS A 398 11.23 19.20 4.83
C LYS A 398 10.12 19.94 4.08
N VAL A 399 10.39 21.20 3.76
CA VAL A 399 9.50 22.00 2.91
C VAL A 399 9.87 21.79 1.44
N HIS A 400 8.95 21.25 0.65
CA HIS A 400 9.08 21.07 -0.79
C HIS A 400 8.26 22.15 -1.51
N ALA A 401 8.94 22.99 -2.29
CA ALA A 401 8.31 24.05 -3.08
C ALA A 401 9.13 24.29 -4.34
N TYR A 402 8.46 24.68 -5.43
CA TYR A 402 9.12 25.12 -6.64
C TYR A 402 9.14 26.65 -6.69
N PHE A 403 10.34 27.23 -6.72
CA PHE A 403 10.50 28.63 -7.09
C PHE A 403 11.16 28.68 -8.44
N ALA A 404 10.40 29.05 -9.48
CA ALA A 404 10.95 29.31 -10.80
C ALA A 404 12.21 30.19 -10.67
N PRO A 405 13.30 29.87 -11.39
CA PRO A 405 14.43 30.76 -11.49
C PRO A 405 13.92 32.12 -11.97
N VAL A 406 14.45 33.21 -11.41
CA VAL A 406 14.10 34.56 -11.87
C VAL A 406 14.41 34.59 -13.37
N THR A 407 13.40 34.84 -14.21
CA THR A 407 13.60 35.02 -15.65
C THR A 407 14.66 36.12 -15.80
N PRO A 408 15.79 35.88 -16.47
CA PRO A 408 16.80 36.92 -16.65
C PRO A 408 16.11 38.13 -17.26
N PRO A 409 16.38 39.37 -16.78
CA PRO A 409 15.80 40.55 -17.39
C PRO A 409 16.11 40.53 -18.89
N THR A 410 15.10 40.82 -19.71
CA THR A 410 15.25 40.99 -21.16
C THR A 410 16.39 41.98 -21.38
N ALA A 411 17.51 41.52 -21.93
CA ALA A 411 18.67 42.36 -22.19
C ALA A 411 18.24 43.47 -23.16
N VAL A 412 18.01 44.67 -22.63
CA VAL A 412 17.78 45.86 -23.44
C VAL A 412 19.12 46.32 -24.00
N GLY A 413 19.30 46.20 -25.31
CA GLY A 413 20.25 47.01 -26.07
C GLY A 413 21.66 46.43 -26.23
N GLY A 414 21.92 45.90 -27.43
CA GLY A 414 23.27 45.63 -27.90
C GLY A 414 23.25 44.89 -29.23
N SER A 415 23.09 45.63 -30.33
CA SER A 415 23.25 45.12 -31.69
C SER A 415 24.66 44.56 -31.89
N GLY A 416 24.81 43.25 -31.72
CA GLY A 416 26.03 42.52 -32.01
C GLY A 416 25.64 41.13 -32.48
N GLN A 417 25.83 40.87 -33.78
CA GLN A 417 25.66 39.55 -34.38
C GLN A 417 26.41 38.50 -33.54
N ARG A 418 25.66 37.59 -32.92
CA ARG A 418 26.21 36.36 -32.33
C ARG A 418 25.64 35.18 -33.11
N LEU A 419 26.49 34.62 -33.98
CA LEU A 419 26.26 33.35 -34.66
C LEU A 419 26.02 32.23 -33.63
N CYS A 420 24.91 31.49 -33.76
CA CYS A 420 24.67 30.23 -33.05
C CYS A 420 25.69 29.20 -33.55
N ARG A 421 26.48 28.60 -32.65
CA ARG A 421 27.38 27.46 -32.95
C ARG A 421 26.63 26.12 -33.16
N CYS A 422 25.41 26.20 -33.67
CA CYS A 422 24.44 25.11 -33.71
C CYS A 422 24.31 24.50 -35.13
N CYS A 423 25.07 25.02 -36.10
CA CYS A 423 25.00 24.62 -37.51
C CYS A 423 26.27 23.93 -38.03
N VAL A 424 27.03 23.23 -37.17
CA VAL A 424 28.16 22.39 -37.60
C VAL A 424 28.08 21.02 -36.95
N VAL A 425 26.99 20.30 -37.20
CA VAL A 425 26.93 18.83 -37.38
C VAL A 425 25.63 18.53 -38.14
N LEU A 426 25.69 18.62 -39.47
CA LEU A 426 24.87 17.87 -40.42
C LEU A 426 25.76 17.52 -41.61
#